data_AF-A0A967GXS6-F1
#
_entry.id   AF-A0A967GXS6-F1
#
_cell.length_a   1.000
_cell.length_b   1.000
_cell.length_c   1.000
_cell.angle_alpha   90.00
_cell.angle_beta   90.00
_cell.angle_gamma   90.00
#
_symmetry.space_group_name_H-M   'P 1'
#
loop_
_entity.id
_entity.type
_entity.pdbx_description
1 polymer ?
#
loop_
_entity_poly.entity_id
_entity_poly.type
_entity_poly.pdbx_seq_one_letter_code
_entity_poly.pdbx_strand_id
1 'polypeptide(L)'
;MWPNYALVGSNLPPEEFGKHYTLGSSRYFHGQVLFAEIDPNYRHPELKIDKYIDEVKPNAAGEPKRTKFMCTYRVLEHVDFSAF
;
A
#
# COMPACT_ATOMS: atom_id res chain seq x y z
N MET A 1 7.40 11.33 9.79
CA MET A 1 6.09 10.91 9.28
C MET A 1 5.42 10.14 10.42
N TRP A 2 4.25 10.56 10.89
CA TRP A 2 3.48 9.72 11.80
C TRP A 2 3.04 8.47 11.02
N PRO A 3 3.06 7.26 11.61
CA PRO A 3 2.61 6.06 10.91
C PRO A 3 1.18 6.28 10.42
N ASN A 4 1.01 6.30 9.10
CA ASN A 4 -0.28 6.48 8.47
C ASN A 4 -0.84 5.09 8.18
N TYR A 5 -2.01 4.78 8.74
CA TYR A 5 -2.75 3.57 8.44
C TYR A 5 -3.35 3.71 7.03
N ALA A 6 -2.67 3.11 6.05
CA ALA A 6 -3.02 3.22 4.65
C ALA A 6 -3.08 1.84 3.99
N LEU A 7 -4.10 1.65 3.14
CA LEU A 7 -4.13 0.57 2.16
C LEU A 7 -3.44 1.05 0.90
N VAL A 8 -2.37 0.37 0.54
CA VAL A 8 -1.49 0.71 -0.57
C VAL A 8 -1.39 -0.45 -1.53
N GLY A 9 -1.47 -0.16 -2.83
CA GLY A 9 -1.12 -1.11 -3.89
C GLY A 9 0.24 -0.76 -4.46
N SER A 10 1.13 -1.75 -4.54
CA SER A 10 2.43 -1.64 -5.21
C SER A 10 2.64 -2.84 -6.13
N ASN A 11 3.32 -2.61 -7.24
CA ASN A 11 3.77 -3.68 -8.14
C ASN A 11 5.22 -4.12 -7.84
N LEU A 12 5.80 -3.61 -6.75
CA LEU A 12 7.10 -4.01 -6.23
C LEU A 12 6.96 -5.24 -5.34
N PRO A 13 7.98 -6.13 -5.31
CA PRO A 13 8.05 -7.17 -4.31
C PRO A 13 8.15 -6.56 -2.89
N PRO A 14 7.74 -7.28 -1.82
CA PRO A 14 7.65 -6.73 -0.47
C PRO A 14 8.93 -6.07 0.05
N GLU A 15 10.10 -6.65 -0.24
CA GLU A 15 11.39 -6.11 0.20
C GLU A 15 11.71 -4.75 -0.45
N GLU A 16 11.50 -4.65 -1.76
CA GLU A 16 11.72 -3.41 -2.51
C GLU A 16 10.68 -2.36 -2.16
N PHE A 17 9.43 -2.77 -1.94
CA PHE A 17 8.37 -1.89 -1.49
C PHE A 17 8.69 -1.28 -0.12
N GLY A 18 9.12 -2.10 0.84
CA GLY A 18 9.50 -1.63 2.18
C GLY A 18 10.64 -0.60 2.12
N LYS A 19 11.67 -0.86 1.33
CA LYS A 19 12.75 0.11 1.07
C LYS A 19 12.20 1.39 0.44
N HIS A 20 11.39 1.28 -0.60
CA HIS A 20 10.81 2.42 -1.31
C HIS A 20 9.93 3.30 -0.40
N TYR A 21 9.08 2.67 0.42
CA TYR A 21 8.14 3.38 1.30
C TYR A 21 8.83 4.05 2.50
N THR A 22 9.95 3.50 2.95
CA THR A 22 10.74 4.04 4.06
C THR A 22 11.80 5.05 3.62
N LEU A 23 12.09 5.15 2.32
CA LEU A 23 12.92 6.20 1.74
C LEU A 23 12.23 7.57 1.90
N GLY A 24 12.65 8.32 2.91
CA GLY A 24 12.09 9.63 3.26
C GLY A 24 13.15 10.64 3.66
N SER A 25 12.70 11.87 3.93
CA SER A 25 13.54 12.95 4.44
C SER A 25 14.26 12.53 5.73
N SER A 26 15.54 12.91 5.86
CA SER A 26 16.38 12.71 7.06
C SER A 26 15.80 13.27 8.36
N ARG A 27 14.72 14.05 8.28
CA ARG A 27 14.03 14.67 9.41
C ARG A 27 13.23 13.69 10.28
N TYR A 28 12.91 12.50 9.78
CA TYR A 28 12.13 11.48 10.52
C TYR A 28 12.63 10.06 10.24
N PHE A 29 13.83 9.74 10.73
CA PHE A 29 14.56 8.50 10.41
C PHE A 29 14.36 7.34 11.42
N HIS A 30 13.54 7.52 12.47
CA HIS A 30 13.32 6.53 13.54
C HIS A 30 11.90 5.94 13.57
N GLY A 31 11.21 5.84 12.43
CA GLY A 31 9.88 5.22 12.36
C GLY A 31 9.97 3.71 12.16
N GLN A 32 9.28 2.94 12.99
CA GLN A 32 8.98 1.53 12.68
C GLN A 32 7.72 1.48 11.81
N VAL A 33 7.77 0.70 10.74
CA VAL A 33 6.64 0.47 9.83
C VAL A 33 6.40 -1.03 9.75
N LEU A 34 5.14 -1.43 9.91
CA LEU A 34 4.69 -2.80 9.68
C LEU A 34 3.92 -2.84 8.37
N PHE A 35 4.19 -3.86 7.56
CA PHE A 35 3.40 -4.17 6.39
C PHE A 35 2.68 -5.51 6.63
N ALA A 36 1.40 -5.56 6.30
CA ALA A 36 0.61 -6.78 6.28
C ALA A 36 -0.04 -6.88 4.90
N GLU A 37 0.01 -8.07 4.32
CA GLU A 37 -0.73 -8.39 3.10
C GLU A 37 -2.17 -8.72 3.48
N ILE A 38 -3.11 -8.40 2.60
CA ILE A 38 -4.50 -8.85 2.68
C ILE A 38 -4.82 -9.68 1.45
N ASP A 39 -5.82 -10.55 1.52
CA ASP A 39 -6.29 -11.36 0.39
C ASP A 39 -6.50 -10.46 -0.85
N PRO A 40 -5.80 -10.72 -1.97
CA PRO A 40 -5.92 -9.95 -3.21
C PRO A 40 -7.36 -9.90 -3.77
N ASN A 41 -8.22 -10.85 -3.38
CA ASN A 41 -9.62 -10.92 -3.80
C ASN A 41 -10.58 -10.21 -2.84
N TYR A 42 -10.11 -9.74 -1.67
CA TYR A 42 -10.95 -9.03 -0.72
C TYR A 42 -11.48 -7.72 -1.31
N ARG A 43 -12.77 -7.44 -1.10
CA ARG A 43 -13.44 -6.23 -1.58
C ARG A 43 -14.34 -5.65 -0.52
N HIS A 44 -14.30 -4.34 -0.36
CA HIS A 44 -15.16 -3.60 0.56
C HIS A 44 -15.57 -2.27 -0.10
N PRO A 45 -16.82 -1.78 0.04
CA PRO A 45 -17.29 -0.56 -0.63
C PRO A 45 -16.44 0.69 -0.34
N GLU A 46 -15.92 0.81 0.88
CA GLU A 46 -15.04 1.93 1.29
C GLU A 46 -13.60 1.78 0.81
N LEU A 47 -13.20 0.58 0.37
CA LEU A 47 -11.87 0.29 -0.16
C LEU A 47 -11.96 0.22 -1.69
N LYS A 48 -11.58 1.32 -2.35
CA LYS A 48 -11.66 1.48 -3.82
C LYS A 48 -10.58 0.67 -4.57
N ILE A 49 -10.42 -0.61 -4.22
CA ILE A 49 -9.37 -1.50 -4.72
C ILE A 49 -9.49 -1.65 -6.25
N ASP A 50 -10.65 -2.06 -6.75
CA ASP A 50 -10.84 -2.29 -8.20
C ASP A 50 -10.60 -1.04 -9.05
N LYS A 51 -10.89 0.14 -8.49
CA LYS A 51 -10.66 1.40 -9.19
C LYS A 51 -9.16 1.64 -9.46
N TYR A 52 -8.30 1.23 -8.54
CA TYR A 52 -6.88 1.59 -8.56
C TYR A 52 -5.96 0.42 -8.88
N ILE A 53 -6.41 -0.83 -8.68
CA ILE A 53 -5.58 -2.03 -8.88
C ILE A 53 -5.08 -2.14 -10.33
N ASP A 54 -5.93 -1.80 -11.31
CA ASP A 54 -5.57 -1.82 -12.73
C ASP A 54 -4.52 -0.76 -13.12
N GLU A 55 -4.32 0.24 -12.27
CA GLU A 55 -3.28 1.25 -12.42
C GLU A 55 -1.93 0.81 -11.81
N VAL A 56 -1.93 -0.21 -10.94
CA VAL A 56 -0.75 -0.78 -10.28
C VAL A 56 -0.10 -1.80 -11.21
N LYS A 57 0.34 -1.32 -12.37
CA LYS A 57 1.04 -2.10 -13.38
C LYS A 57 2.32 -1.40 -13.84
N PRO A 58 3.36 -2.16 -14.23
CA PRO A 58 4.57 -1.58 -14.82
C PRO A 58 4.22 -0.63 -15.97
N ASN A 59 5.04 0.40 -16.17
CA ASN A 59 4.89 1.25 -17.34
C ASN A 59 5.28 0.50 -18.62
N ALA A 60 5.04 1.09 -19.80
CA ALA A 60 5.37 0.47 -21.10
C ALA A 60 6.88 0.17 -21.28
N ALA A 61 7.75 0.78 -20.46
CA ALA A 61 9.19 0.53 -20.43
C ALA A 61 9.59 -0.55 -19.40
N GLY A 62 8.64 -1.15 -18.69
CA GLY A 62 8.87 -2.17 -17.66
C GLY A 62 9.28 -1.63 -16.29
N GLU A 63 9.40 -0.31 -16.13
CA GLU A 63 9.76 0.27 -14.84
C GLU A 63 8.56 0.20 -13.87
N PRO A 64 8.81 -0.11 -12.59
CA PRO A 64 7.75 -0.20 -11.60
C PRO A 64 7.07 1.15 -11.42
N LYS A 65 5.74 1.15 -11.56
CA LYS A 65 4.93 2.36 -11.51
C LYS A 65 4.44 2.60 -10.10
N ARG A 66 4.55 3.87 -9.70
CA ARG A 66 4.03 4.55 -8.49
C ARG A 66 2.99 3.76 -7.69
N THR A 67 3.36 3.44 -6.44
CA THR A 67 2.44 2.99 -5.38
C THR A 67 1.18 3.85 -5.33
N LYS A 68 0.02 3.21 -5.26
CA LYS A 68 -1.29 3.87 -5.16
C LYS A 68 -1.85 3.72 -3.76
N PHE A 69 -2.27 4.83 -3.18
CA PHE A 69 -3.05 4.84 -1.95
C PHE A 69 -4.51 4.61 -2.30
N MET A 70 -5.05 3.46 -1.89
CA MET A 70 -6.44 3.08 -2.14
C MET A 70 -7.36 3.62 -1.03
N CYS A 71 -6.85 3.66 0.20
CA CYS A 71 -7.52 4.23 1.36
C CYS A 71 -6.48 4.70 2.39
N THR A 72 -6.74 5.84 3.05
CA THR A 72 -5.84 6.43 4.07
C THR A 72 -6.58 6.80 5.36
N TYR A 73 -7.86 6.40 5.48
CA TYR A 73 -8.71 6.75 6.60
C TYR A 73 -9.49 5.52 7.06
N ARG A 74 -9.44 5.21 8.35
CA ARG A 74 -10.13 4.06 8.99
C ARG A 74 -9.96 2.73 8.25
N VAL A 75 -8.79 2.50 7.64
CA VAL A 75 -8.50 1.31 6.83
C VAL A 75 -8.79 0.03 7.59
N LEU A 76 -8.26 -0.09 8.81
CA LEU A 76 -8.41 -1.29 9.63
C LEU A 76 -9.86 -1.53 10.10
N GLU A 77 -10.74 -0.53 10.01
CA GLU A 77 -12.16 -0.70 10.32
C GLU A 77 -12.98 -1.20 9.13
N HIS A 78 -12.36 -1.21 7.95
CA HIS A 78 -12.95 -1.67 6.68
C HIS A 78 -12.29 -2.94 6.16
N VAL A 79 -11.33 -3.50 6.91
CA VAL A 79 -10.67 -4.76 6.60
C VAL A 79 -11.09 -5.79 7.65
N ASP A 80 -11.82 -6.81 7.20
CA ASP A 80 -12.21 -7.92 8.05
C ASP A 80 -10.97 -8.71 8.49
N PHE A 81 -10.99 -9.25 9.72
CA PHE A 81 -9.88 -10.08 10.21
C PHE A 81 -9.60 -11.31 9.35
N SER A 82 -10.63 -11.85 8.67
CA SER A 82 -10.48 -12.99 7.74
C SER A 82 -9.80 -12.62 6.43
N ALA A 83 -9.53 -11.34 6.18
CA ALA A 83 -8.85 -10.86 4.98
C ALA A 83 -7.31 -10.85 5.14
N PHE A 84 -6.77 -11.07 6.34
CA PHE A 84 -5.33 -11.27 6.58
C PHE A 84 -4.98 -12.75 6.55
#